data_AF-A0AAD8GYY0-F1
#
_entry.id   AF-A0AAD8GYY0-F1
#
_cell.length_a   1.000
_cell.length_b   1.000
_cell.length_c   1.000
_cell.angle_alpha   90.00
_cell.angle_beta   90.00
_cell.angle_gamma   90.00
#
_symmetry.space_group_name_H-M   'P 1'
#
loop_
_entity.id
_entity.type
_entity.pdbx_description
1 polymer ?
#
loop_
_entity_poly.entity_id
_entity_poly.type
_entity_poly.pdbx_seq_one_letter_code
_entity_poly.pdbx_strand_id
1 'polypeptide(L)'
;MDTVKTVHNLLKEQDKEVEALAKVDIQATVLKSFKERMAKSAITHPVYGLCSGPGCSSIGGGAFTELGPFFPKGHGRGLGINSKSWNKASNLLFIESPAGVGWSYSNTTSDYNCGDASTARDIYAGHYIPQLAIALLDHNEQSRGYKFNIKGVVIGNRLLKLDRDAPAVYEYFWSHGMISDEIGLAIFNECDFEDYTLDGKHNVSATCNEAMNKPNDIVGEYVNNYDVILDVCYPSIVEQELRLRKIATKISVGVDVCMIYERNFYFNLP
;
A
#
# COMPACT_ATOMS: atom_id res chain seq x y z
N MET A 1 -7.59 13.75 16.72
CA MET A 1 -6.82 15.01 16.88
C MET A 1 -5.67 14.83 17.88
N ASP A 2 -5.81 13.95 18.88
CA ASP A 2 -4.75 13.66 19.85
C ASP A 2 -3.61 12.78 19.30
N THR A 3 -3.88 11.77 18.47
CA THR A 3 -2.85 10.91 17.88
C THR A 3 -1.85 11.68 17.00
N VAL A 4 -2.34 12.63 16.19
CA VAL A 4 -1.50 13.48 15.33
C VAL A 4 -0.62 14.42 16.16
N LYS A 5 -1.14 14.98 17.26
CA LYS A 5 -0.36 15.81 18.19
C LYS A 5 0.72 15.00 18.91
N THR A 6 0.39 13.78 19.35
CA THR A 6 1.34 12.86 19.99
C THR A 6 2.48 12.48 19.04
N VAL A 7 2.17 12.13 17.79
CA VAL A 7 3.17 11.81 16.76
C VAL A 7 4.04 13.04 16.44
N HIS A 8 3.42 14.23 16.29
CA HIS A 8 4.17 15.47 16.05
C HIS A 8 5.13 15.81 17.21
N ASN A 9 4.74 15.59 18.47
CA ASN A 9 5.61 15.82 19.62
C ASN A 9 6.76 14.81 19.69
N LEU A 10 6.52 13.54 19.37
CA LEU A 10 7.56 12.50 19.33
C LEU A 10 8.57 12.70 18.19
N LEU A 11 8.14 13.29 17.07
CA LEU A 11 9.00 13.57 15.92
C LEU A 11 9.94 14.76 16.16
N LYS A 12 9.55 15.72 17.00
CA LYS A 12 10.41 16.85 17.40
C LYS A 12 11.66 16.42 18.18
N GLU A 13 11.65 15.23 18.79
CA GLU A 13 12.76 14.72 19.59
C GLU A 13 13.87 14.04 18.76
N GLN A 14 13.70 13.85 17.44
CA GLN A 14 14.64 13.06 16.61
C GLN A 14 15.57 13.86 15.67
N ASP A 15 15.62 15.20 15.74
CA ASP A 15 16.50 16.07 14.92
C ASP A 15 16.46 15.83 13.38
N LYS A 16 15.45 15.08 12.90
CA LYS A 16 15.16 14.81 11.48
C LYS A 16 13.66 14.86 11.23
N GLU A 17 13.25 15.57 10.20
CA GLU A 17 11.83 15.77 9.89
C GLU A 17 11.25 14.51 9.22
N VAL A 18 10.28 13.89 9.88
CA VAL A 18 9.30 13.02 9.23
C VAL A 18 8.02 13.83 9.16
N GLU A 19 7.60 14.19 7.96
CA GLU A 19 6.36 14.93 7.78
C GLU A 19 5.26 13.97 7.33
N ALA A 20 4.28 13.76 8.20
CA ALA A 20 3.03 13.09 7.86
C ALA A 20 2.03 14.19 7.47
N LEU A 21 2.04 14.60 6.21
CA LEU A 21 1.16 15.65 5.72
C LEU A 21 -0.24 15.10 5.45
N ALA A 22 -1.17 15.34 6.37
CA ALA A 22 -2.61 15.17 6.15
C ALA A 22 -3.22 16.32 5.31
N LYS A 23 -2.40 17.27 4.86
CA LYS A 23 -2.81 18.40 4.04
C LYS A 23 -1.74 18.60 2.98
N VAL A 24 -1.99 18.11 1.77
CA VAL A 24 -1.11 18.39 0.62
C VAL A 24 -1.28 19.87 0.25
N ASP A 25 -0.47 20.70 0.90
CA ASP A 25 -0.09 22.03 0.46
C ASP A 25 1.44 22.07 0.29
N ILE A 26 1.98 21.07 -0.42
CA ILE A 26 3.30 21.14 -1.01
C ILE A 26 3.26 22.32 -1.98
N GLN A 27 4.12 23.31 -1.74
CA GLN A 27 4.24 24.59 -2.43
C GLN A 27 3.47 24.68 -3.76
N ALA A 28 2.51 25.60 -3.77
CA ALA A 28 1.44 25.85 -4.73
C ALA A 28 1.85 26.15 -6.19
N THR A 29 2.86 25.49 -6.75
CA THR A 29 3.27 25.61 -8.15
C THR A 29 3.38 24.25 -8.83
N VAL A 30 3.75 23.19 -8.10
CA VAL A 30 4.01 21.86 -8.68
C VAL A 30 2.73 21.04 -8.75
N LEU A 31 1.98 21.03 -7.65
CA LEU A 31 0.63 20.49 -7.62
C LEU A 31 -0.42 21.44 -8.21
N LYS A 32 -0.06 22.68 -8.54
CA LYS A 32 -1.00 23.64 -9.17
C LYS A 32 -1.42 23.17 -10.57
N SER A 33 -0.49 22.58 -11.32
CA SER A 33 -0.78 21.92 -12.61
C SER A 33 -1.77 20.74 -12.46
N PHE A 34 -1.78 20.06 -11.31
CA PHE A 34 -2.69 18.96 -11.01
C PHE A 34 -4.02 19.43 -10.37
N LYS A 35 -3.98 20.49 -9.54
CA LYS A 35 -5.14 21.06 -8.82
C LYS A 35 -5.95 22.08 -9.62
N GLU A 36 -5.43 22.67 -10.69
CA GLU A 36 -6.15 23.69 -11.49
C GLU A 36 -7.43 23.16 -12.18
N ARG A 37 -7.77 21.87 -12.04
CA ARG A 37 -9.04 21.29 -12.52
C ARG A 37 -10.09 20.93 -11.46
N MET A 38 -9.85 21.05 -10.15
CA MET A 38 -10.86 20.64 -9.15
C MET A 38 -11.01 21.69 -8.05
N ALA A 39 -12.08 22.46 -8.14
CA ALA A 39 -12.36 23.62 -7.30
C ALA A 39 -13.11 23.26 -5.99
N LYS A 40 -12.55 23.76 -4.89
CA LYS A 40 -13.14 24.34 -3.66
C LYS A 40 -14.39 23.73 -2.99
N SER A 41 -14.19 23.49 -1.69
CA SER A 41 -15.07 23.78 -0.52
C SER A 41 -15.76 22.62 0.20
N ALA A 42 -15.48 22.60 1.52
CA ALA A 42 -15.92 21.81 2.67
C ALA A 42 -17.07 20.79 2.55
N ILE A 43 -16.87 19.59 3.13
CA ILE A 43 -17.51 19.09 4.38
C ILE A 43 -16.87 17.76 4.83
N THR A 44 -16.86 17.58 6.15
CA THR A 44 -16.42 16.48 7.03
C THR A 44 -16.95 15.08 6.74
N HIS A 45 -16.08 14.07 6.96
CA HIS A 45 -16.23 12.68 7.49
C HIS A 45 -15.43 11.66 6.64
N PRO A 46 -14.56 10.82 7.24
CA PRO A 46 -13.74 9.86 6.50
C PRO A 46 -14.56 8.62 6.13
N VAL A 47 -14.75 8.41 4.84
CA VAL A 47 -15.35 7.19 4.27
C VAL A 47 -14.23 6.16 4.09
N TYR A 48 -14.34 5.03 4.78
CA TYR A 48 -13.43 3.89 4.64
C TYR A 48 -13.81 3.04 3.41
N GLY A 49 -12.81 2.78 2.56
CA GLY A 49 -12.62 1.51 1.85
C GLY A 49 -13.42 1.25 0.58
N LEU A 50 -12.86 1.60 -0.59
CA LEU A 50 -13.28 1.03 -1.88
C LEU A 50 -12.13 0.67 -2.84
N CYS A 51 -10.88 0.69 -2.39
CA CYS A 51 -9.77 0.27 -3.25
C CYS A 51 -8.78 -0.58 -2.44
N SER A 52 -8.64 -1.86 -2.78
CA SER A 52 -7.79 -2.84 -2.08
C SER A 52 -6.39 -2.97 -2.68
N GLY A 53 -5.97 -2.03 -3.52
CA GLY A 53 -4.65 -2.00 -4.17
C GLY A 53 -4.13 -0.56 -4.29
N PRO A 54 -4.61 0.25 -5.26
CA PRO A 54 -4.74 1.68 -4.98
C PRO A 54 -5.63 1.81 -3.74
N GLY A 55 -5.41 2.75 -2.83
CA GLY A 55 -6.24 2.84 -1.62
C GLY A 55 -5.54 2.54 -0.30
N CYS A 56 -4.37 1.91 -0.33
CA CYS A 56 -3.59 1.61 0.86
C CYS A 56 -2.92 2.87 1.42
N SER A 57 -2.95 3.03 2.75
CA SER A 57 -2.36 4.15 3.45
C SER A 57 -0.83 4.04 3.49
N SER A 58 -0.13 5.05 2.95
CA SER A 58 1.34 5.18 3.02
C SER A 58 1.83 5.45 4.45
N ILE A 59 1.02 6.16 5.24
CA ILE A 59 1.28 6.40 6.66
C ILE A 59 1.05 5.08 7.39
N GLY A 60 -0.06 4.39 7.09
CA GLY A 60 -0.38 3.15 7.75
C GLY A 60 0.64 2.04 7.49
N GLY A 61 0.96 1.77 6.22
CA GLY A 61 1.96 0.78 5.81
C GLY A 61 3.38 1.26 6.06
N GLY A 62 3.79 2.24 5.26
CA GLY A 62 5.17 2.74 5.23
C GLY A 62 5.63 3.33 6.56
N ALA A 63 4.88 4.27 7.12
CA ALA A 63 5.36 5.02 8.28
C ALA A 63 5.23 4.26 9.62
N PHE A 64 4.21 3.42 9.76
CA PHE A 64 3.89 2.76 11.04
C PHE A 64 4.11 1.25 11.06
N THR A 65 4.35 0.60 9.92
CA THR A 65 4.58 -0.87 9.91
C THR A 65 5.82 -1.31 9.16
N GLU A 66 6.43 -0.43 8.35
CA GLU A 66 7.61 -0.78 7.55
C GLU A 66 8.84 0.04 7.96
N LEU A 67 9.00 1.23 7.36
CA LEU A 67 10.28 1.95 7.30
C LEU A 67 10.31 3.26 8.09
N GLY A 68 9.18 3.67 8.67
CA GLY A 68 9.10 4.86 9.50
C GLY A 68 9.63 4.68 10.93
N PRO A 69 9.72 5.78 11.69
CA PRO A 69 10.42 5.84 12.99
C PRO A 69 9.68 5.12 14.12
N PHE A 70 8.40 4.83 13.95
CA PHE A 70 7.56 4.26 14.99
C PHE A 70 6.72 3.11 14.45
N PHE A 71 6.31 2.22 15.34
CA PHE A 71 5.34 1.16 15.04
C PHE A 71 4.39 0.98 16.23
N PRO A 72 3.15 0.51 16.03
CA PRO A 72 2.24 0.22 17.13
C PRO A 72 2.84 -0.85 18.04
N LYS A 73 2.66 -0.69 19.34
CA LYS A 73 2.97 -1.76 20.31
C LYS A 73 1.84 -2.79 20.32
N GLY A 74 2.18 -4.01 20.73
CA GLY A 74 1.28 -5.16 20.85
C GLY A 74 -0.09 -4.98 21.47
N HIS A 75 -0.29 -3.94 22.28
CA HIS A 75 -1.56 -3.60 22.92
C HIS A 75 -2.38 -2.54 22.15
N GLY A 76 -1.92 -2.13 20.95
CA GLY A 76 -2.57 -1.17 20.05
C GLY A 76 -2.77 0.24 20.61
N ARG A 77 -2.13 0.61 21.73
CA ARG A 77 -2.39 1.89 22.46
C ARG A 77 -1.18 2.79 22.63
N GLY A 78 -0.07 2.43 22.01
CA GLY A 78 1.18 3.16 22.15
C GLY A 78 2.13 2.80 21.03
N LEU A 79 3.23 3.53 20.95
CA LEU A 79 4.22 3.38 19.91
C LEU A 79 5.55 2.85 20.47
N GLY A 80 6.20 1.99 19.70
CA GLY A 80 7.59 1.58 19.84
C GLY A 80 8.47 2.35 18.86
N ILE A 81 9.77 2.48 19.18
CA ILE A 81 10.76 3.12 18.30
C ILE A 81 11.33 2.06 17.35
N ASN A 82 11.27 2.33 16.04
CA ASN A 82 11.91 1.51 15.03
C ASN A 82 13.42 1.78 14.98
N SER A 83 14.22 0.85 15.52
CA SER A 83 15.68 0.97 15.50
C SER A 83 16.28 0.89 14.09
N LYS A 84 15.52 0.42 13.09
CA LYS A 84 15.93 0.26 11.69
C LYS A 84 15.23 1.25 10.73
N SER A 85 14.60 2.28 11.28
CA SER A 85 13.90 3.30 10.50
C SER A 85 14.81 3.97 9.46
N TRP A 86 14.26 4.19 8.27
CA TRP A 86 14.96 4.84 7.16
C TRP A 86 15.18 6.33 7.43
N ASN A 87 14.41 6.93 8.36
CA ASN A 87 14.63 8.33 8.74
C ASN A 87 16.02 8.55 9.37
N LYS A 88 16.69 7.48 9.83
CA LYS A 88 18.07 7.55 10.30
C LYS A 88 19.05 7.90 9.19
N ALA A 89 18.73 7.59 7.92
CA ALA A 89 19.58 7.85 6.77
C ALA A 89 19.10 9.03 5.91
N SER A 90 17.80 9.34 5.90
CA SER A 90 17.21 10.39 5.05
C SER A 90 16.02 11.09 5.71
N ASN A 91 15.52 12.16 5.11
CA ASN A 91 14.19 12.69 5.45
C ASN A 91 13.14 11.87 4.70
N LEU A 92 12.05 11.52 5.39
CA LEU A 92 10.98 10.69 4.82
C LEU A 92 9.70 11.52 4.71
N LEU A 93 9.06 11.44 3.55
CA LEU A 93 7.74 12.00 3.28
C LEU A 93 6.78 10.86 2.93
N PHE A 94 5.71 10.74 3.69
CA PHE A 94 4.62 9.78 3.44
C PHE A 94 3.40 10.54 2.90
N ILE A 95 2.85 10.06 1.80
CA ILE A 95 1.77 10.74 1.06
C ILE A 95 0.56 9.82 0.95
N GLU A 96 -0.52 10.18 1.62
CA GLU A 96 -1.82 9.53 1.46
C GLU A 96 -2.45 9.90 0.11
N SER A 97 -2.59 8.94 -0.79
CA SER A 97 -3.15 9.16 -2.13
C SER A 97 -3.80 7.88 -2.65
N PRO A 98 -4.92 7.97 -3.41
CA PRO A 98 -5.67 9.18 -3.79
C PRO A 98 -6.58 9.73 -2.67
N ALA A 99 -7.50 10.65 -3.00
CA ALA A 99 -8.56 11.07 -2.08
C ALA A 99 -9.40 9.85 -1.65
N GLY A 100 -9.73 9.76 -0.36
CA GLY A 100 -10.34 8.58 0.27
C GLY A 100 -9.36 7.64 0.95
N VAL A 101 -8.04 7.84 0.78
CA VAL A 101 -7.00 7.04 1.44
C VAL A 101 -6.60 7.66 2.77
N GLY A 102 -6.74 6.89 3.85
CA GLY A 102 -6.40 7.31 5.21
C GLY A 102 -7.08 8.62 5.60
N TRP A 103 -6.31 9.70 5.68
CA TRP A 103 -6.83 11.04 6.00
C TRP A 103 -6.93 11.98 4.78
N SER A 104 -6.59 11.52 3.59
CA SER A 104 -6.82 12.29 2.35
C SER A 104 -8.29 12.28 1.98
N TYR A 105 -8.86 13.46 1.69
CA TYR A 105 -10.27 13.61 1.35
C TYR A 105 -10.45 14.66 0.25
N SER A 106 -11.55 14.52 -0.48
CA SER A 106 -12.09 15.50 -1.43
C SER A 106 -13.52 15.90 -1.06
N ASN A 107 -13.95 17.10 -1.47
CA ASN A 107 -15.35 17.50 -1.35
C ASN A 107 -16.17 17.11 -2.59
N THR A 108 -15.52 16.59 -3.63
CA THR A 108 -16.18 16.14 -4.86
C THR A 108 -16.41 14.64 -4.77
N THR A 109 -17.67 14.20 -4.78
CA THR A 109 -18.02 12.78 -4.66
C THR A 109 -17.41 11.92 -5.79
N SER A 110 -17.23 12.50 -6.99
CA SER A 110 -16.62 11.78 -8.12
C SER A 110 -15.16 11.41 -7.91
N ASP A 111 -14.45 12.08 -7.00
CA ASP A 111 -13.04 11.77 -6.71
C ASP A 111 -12.90 10.46 -5.92
N TYR A 112 -14.00 9.94 -5.38
CA TYR A 112 -14.08 8.65 -4.71
C TYR A 112 -14.60 7.54 -5.64
N ASN A 113 -14.91 7.84 -6.91
CA ASN A 113 -15.39 6.85 -7.85
C ASN A 113 -14.23 5.99 -8.38
N CYS A 114 -14.08 4.84 -7.75
CA CYS A 114 -13.17 3.76 -8.12
C CYS A 114 -13.99 2.63 -8.77
N GLY A 115 -14.20 2.71 -10.09
CA GLY A 115 -14.79 1.63 -10.87
C GLY A 115 -13.70 0.80 -11.55
N ASP A 116 -14.03 -0.37 -12.08
CA ASP A 116 -13.06 -1.32 -12.66
C ASP A 116 -12.11 -0.68 -13.68
N ALA A 117 -12.54 0.33 -14.44
CA ALA A 117 -11.70 1.05 -15.41
C ALA A 117 -10.81 2.17 -14.82
N SER A 118 -11.17 2.75 -13.67
CA SER A 118 -10.26 3.63 -12.92
C SER A 118 -9.33 2.81 -12.04
N THR A 119 -9.86 1.79 -11.36
CA THR A 119 -9.09 0.81 -10.60
C THR A 119 -8.12 0.04 -11.49
N ALA A 120 -8.46 -0.42 -12.70
CA ALA A 120 -7.49 -1.02 -13.63
C ALA A 120 -6.36 -0.05 -14.02
N ARG A 121 -6.64 1.25 -14.08
CA ARG A 121 -5.65 2.31 -14.33
C ARG A 121 -4.85 2.70 -13.09
N ASP A 122 -5.38 2.44 -11.91
CA ASP A 122 -4.80 2.74 -10.59
C ASP A 122 -4.14 1.52 -9.92
N ILE A 123 -4.49 0.29 -10.29
CA ILE A 123 -3.81 -0.97 -9.91
C ILE A 123 -2.35 -0.94 -10.41
N TYR A 124 -2.05 -0.09 -11.38
CA TYR A 124 -0.71 0.41 -11.66
C TYR A 124 -0.15 1.32 -10.55
N ALA A 125 -0.33 1.00 -9.26
CA ALA A 125 0.41 1.62 -8.14
C ALA A 125 1.96 1.73 -8.39
N GLY A 126 2.50 1.08 -9.42
CA GLY A 126 3.91 0.98 -9.82
C GLY A 126 4.25 1.85 -10.97
N HIS A 127 3.23 2.44 -11.56
CA HIS A 127 3.37 3.58 -12.42
C HIS A 127 3.21 4.87 -11.62
N TYR A 128 2.61 4.92 -10.42
CA TYR A 128 2.53 6.19 -9.67
C TYR A 128 3.91 6.79 -9.39
N ILE A 129 4.85 5.99 -8.90
CA ILE A 129 6.19 6.53 -8.59
C ILE A 129 6.94 6.92 -9.87
N PRO A 130 7.01 6.09 -10.94
CA PRO A 130 7.56 6.52 -12.23
C PRO A 130 6.85 7.71 -12.86
N GLN A 131 5.52 7.76 -12.88
CA GLN A 131 4.72 8.85 -13.45
C GLN A 131 4.90 10.13 -12.65
N LEU A 132 4.94 10.04 -11.32
CA LEU A 132 5.25 11.18 -10.46
C LEU A 132 6.65 11.70 -10.75
N ALA A 133 7.64 10.80 -10.89
CA ALA A 133 8.99 11.21 -11.24
C ALA A 133 9.04 11.92 -12.59
N ILE A 134 8.37 11.40 -13.62
CA ILE A 134 8.22 12.04 -14.93
C ILE A 134 7.56 13.42 -14.77
N ALA A 135 6.44 13.51 -14.08
CA ALA A 135 5.72 14.78 -13.89
C ALA A 135 6.56 15.84 -13.17
N LEU A 136 7.40 15.44 -12.21
CA LEU A 136 8.31 16.35 -11.51
C LEU A 136 9.49 16.78 -12.40
N LEU A 137 9.99 15.89 -13.28
CA LEU A 137 11.00 16.24 -14.26
C LEU A 137 10.45 17.21 -15.32
N ASP A 138 9.24 16.95 -15.84
CA ASP A 138 8.53 17.85 -16.75
C ASP A 138 8.32 19.23 -16.11
N HIS A 139 7.92 19.25 -14.83
CA HIS A 139 7.83 20.49 -14.06
C HIS A 139 9.18 21.22 -14.00
N ASN A 140 10.28 20.51 -13.74
CA ASN A 140 11.62 21.11 -13.66
C ASN A 140 12.09 21.71 -14.99
N GLU A 141 11.70 21.13 -16.12
CA GLU A 141 11.99 21.67 -17.46
C GLU A 141 11.23 22.97 -17.72
N GLN A 142 9.95 23.01 -17.35
CA GLN A 142 9.05 24.13 -17.64
C GLN A 142 9.14 25.28 -16.61
N SER A 143 9.52 24.97 -15.37
CA SER A 143 9.56 25.93 -14.26
C SER A 143 10.76 26.86 -14.35
N ARG A 144 10.48 28.16 -14.26
CA ARG A 144 11.48 29.22 -14.04
C ARG A 144 11.74 29.50 -12.55
N GLY A 145 10.96 28.88 -11.67
CA GLY A 145 11.04 29.06 -10.22
C GLY A 145 11.79 27.91 -9.55
N TYR A 146 11.21 27.38 -8.48
CA TYR A 146 11.75 26.23 -7.77
C TYR A 146 11.85 24.99 -8.68
N LYS A 147 12.90 24.21 -8.48
CA LYS A 147 13.15 22.93 -9.15
C LYS A 147 13.49 21.85 -8.13
N PHE A 148 12.96 20.65 -8.32
CA PHE A 148 13.25 19.49 -7.49
C PHE A 148 14.61 18.88 -7.85
N ASN A 149 15.44 18.60 -6.85
CA ASN A 149 16.69 17.87 -7.02
C ASN A 149 16.46 16.35 -6.96
N ILE A 150 15.86 15.77 -8.01
CA ILE A 150 15.56 14.34 -8.08
C ILE A 150 16.82 13.58 -8.49
N LYS A 151 17.23 12.60 -7.67
CA LYS A 151 18.42 11.76 -7.94
C LYS A 151 18.08 10.36 -8.44
N GLY A 152 16.89 9.87 -8.12
CA GLY A 152 16.47 8.53 -8.47
C GLY A 152 15.15 8.17 -7.83
N VAL A 153 14.67 6.99 -8.19
CA VAL A 153 13.42 6.40 -7.74
C VAL A 153 13.72 4.99 -7.26
N VAL A 154 13.14 4.59 -6.13
CA VAL A 154 13.20 3.23 -5.60
C VAL A 154 11.79 2.67 -5.59
N ILE A 155 11.66 1.42 -6.04
CA ILE A 155 10.38 0.73 -6.18
C ILE A 155 10.55 -0.68 -5.61
N GLY A 156 9.69 -1.09 -4.68
CA GLY A 156 9.68 -2.42 -4.08
C GLY A 156 8.46 -3.24 -4.51
N ASN A 157 8.65 -4.55 -4.72
CA ASN A 157 7.63 -5.59 -4.96
C ASN A 157 6.46 -5.12 -5.81
N ARG A 158 6.77 -4.79 -7.07
CA ARG A 158 5.90 -3.98 -7.91
C ARG A 158 5.44 -4.71 -9.14
N LEU A 159 4.15 -4.57 -9.42
CA LEU A 159 3.57 -4.85 -10.73
C LEU A 159 4.05 -3.81 -11.75
N LEU A 160 4.84 -4.25 -12.73
CA LEU A 160 5.42 -3.46 -13.81
C LEU A 160 4.83 -3.85 -15.18
N LYS A 161 4.69 -5.15 -15.44
CA LYS A 161 4.11 -5.67 -16.67
C LYS A 161 3.35 -6.97 -16.43
N LEU A 162 2.06 -6.96 -16.74
CA LEU A 162 1.15 -8.07 -16.48
C LEU A 162 1.53 -9.36 -17.22
N ASP A 163 2.04 -9.25 -18.45
CA ASP A 163 2.52 -10.37 -19.26
C ASP A 163 3.66 -11.16 -18.60
N ARG A 164 4.38 -10.54 -17.66
CA ARG A 164 5.48 -11.15 -16.92
C ARG A 164 5.13 -11.41 -15.47
N ASP A 165 4.48 -10.46 -14.83
CA ASP A 165 4.20 -10.52 -13.40
C ASP A 165 3.09 -11.53 -13.07
N ALA A 166 2.09 -11.70 -13.94
CA ALA A 166 1.02 -12.67 -13.73
C ALA A 166 1.52 -14.13 -13.78
N PRO A 167 2.24 -14.59 -14.82
CA PRO A 167 2.80 -15.94 -14.82
C PRO A 167 3.83 -16.18 -13.71
N ALA A 168 4.57 -15.13 -13.31
CA ALA A 168 5.58 -15.24 -12.24
C ALA A 168 4.98 -15.64 -10.89
N VAL A 169 3.72 -15.28 -10.59
CA VAL A 169 3.05 -15.71 -9.35
C VAL A 169 2.88 -17.24 -9.34
N TYR A 170 2.45 -17.83 -10.45
CA TYR A 170 2.28 -19.28 -10.56
C TYR A 170 3.62 -20.01 -10.56
N GLU A 171 4.64 -19.43 -11.19
CA GLU A 171 6.01 -19.96 -11.16
C GLU A 171 6.56 -19.97 -9.73
N TYR A 172 6.30 -18.88 -8.99
CA TYR A 172 6.67 -18.76 -7.60
C TYR A 172 6.00 -19.85 -6.75
N PHE A 173 4.68 -20.01 -6.86
CA PHE A 173 3.96 -21.06 -6.13
C PHE A 173 4.45 -22.47 -6.48
N TRP A 174 4.74 -22.74 -7.75
CA TRP A 174 5.21 -24.06 -8.17
C TRP A 174 6.63 -24.35 -7.65
N SER A 175 7.56 -23.40 -7.82
CA SER A 175 8.95 -23.54 -7.36
C SER A 175 9.09 -23.61 -5.83
N HIS A 176 8.09 -23.12 -5.08
CA HIS A 176 8.05 -23.19 -3.62
C HIS A 176 7.19 -24.35 -3.09
N GLY A 177 6.76 -25.27 -3.97
CA GLY A 177 6.02 -26.47 -3.59
C GLY A 177 4.61 -26.20 -3.07
N MET A 178 4.04 -25.03 -3.39
CA MET A 178 2.70 -24.63 -2.96
C MET A 178 1.60 -25.18 -3.89
N ILE A 179 1.95 -25.50 -5.13
CA ILE A 179 1.06 -26.18 -6.09
C ILE A 179 1.75 -27.41 -6.68
N SER A 180 0.96 -28.36 -7.17
CA SER A 180 1.47 -29.60 -7.77
C SER A 180 2.03 -29.38 -9.17
N ASP A 181 2.89 -30.30 -9.62
CA ASP A 181 3.41 -30.34 -10.99
C ASP A 181 2.29 -30.38 -12.04
N GLU A 182 1.20 -31.09 -11.76
CA GLU A 182 0.03 -31.15 -12.64
C GLU A 182 -0.56 -29.76 -12.89
N ILE A 183 -0.73 -28.96 -11.84
CA ILE A 183 -1.32 -27.61 -11.95
C ILE A 183 -0.30 -26.64 -12.58
N GLY A 184 0.95 -26.70 -12.15
CA GLY A 184 2.02 -25.87 -12.73
C GLY A 184 2.13 -26.10 -14.24
N LEU A 185 2.24 -27.36 -14.67
CA LEU A 185 2.32 -27.72 -16.09
C LEU A 185 1.05 -27.36 -16.87
N ALA A 186 -0.14 -27.50 -16.27
CA ALA A 186 -1.38 -27.07 -16.93
C ALA A 186 -1.36 -25.55 -17.20
N ILE A 187 -0.96 -24.73 -16.23
CA ILE A 187 -0.87 -23.28 -16.40
C ILE A 187 0.17 -22.92 -17.47
N PHE A 188 1.39 -23.46 -17.38
CA PHE A 188 2.48 -23.07 -18.28
C PHE A 188 2.33 -23.60 -19.72
N ASN A 189 1.54 -24.65 -19.95
CA ASN A 189 1.30 -25.19 -21.29
C ASN A 189 -0.01 -24.70 -21.92
N GLU A 190 -1.03 -24.36 -21.13
CA GLU A 190 -2.37 -24.02 -21.65
C GLU A 190 -2.69 -22.53 -21.61
N CYS A 191 -1.97 -21.74 -20.81
CA CYS A 191 -2.19 -20.30 -20.70
C CYS A 191 -1.24 -19.49 -21.59
N ASP A 192 -1.81 -18.52 -22.30
CA ASP A 192 -1.07 -17.43 -22.94
C ASP A 192 -1.28 -16.16 -22.11
N PHE A 193 -0.17 -15.51 -21.72
CA PHE A 193 -0.19 -14.30 -20.89
C PHE A 193 0.16 -13.04 -21.67
N GLU A 194 0.42 -13.10 -22.99
CA GLU A 194 0.82 -11.93 -23.77
C GLU A 194 -0.22 -10.80 -23.75
N ASP A 195 -1.52 -11.14 -23.72
CA ASP A 195 -2.63 -10.19 -23.69
C ASP A 195 -3.34 -10.13 -22.32
N TYR A 196 -2.71 -10.63 -21.26
CA TYR A 196 -3.34 -10.75 -19.95
C TYR A 196 -3.78 -9.39 -19.37
N THR A 197 -5.05 -9.33 -18.96
CA THR A 197 -5.65 -8.18 -18.28
C THR A 197 -6.32 -8.60 -16.98
N LEU A 198 -6.39 -7.67 -16.02
CA LEU A 198 -7.03 -7.92 -14.71
C LEU A 198 -8.56 -7.80 -14.75
N ASP A 199 -9.13 -7.19 -15.79
CA ASP A 199 -10.58 -6.94 -15.93
C ASP A 199 -11.34 -8.10 -16.60
N GLY A 200 -10.70 -9.27 -16.74
CA GLY A 200 -11.31 -10.48 -17.28
C GLY A 200 -11.54 -10.47 -18.78
N LYS A 201 -10.98 -9.51 -19.52
CA LYS A 201 -11.02 -9.42 -20.98
C LYS A 201 -9.68 -9.82 -21.60
N HIS A 202 -9.16 -10.98 -21.20
CA HIS A 202 -7.99 -11.59 -21.81
C HIS A 202 -8.41 -12.82 -22.61
N ASN A 203 -7.77 -13.04 -23.76
CA ASN A 203 -8.11 -14.12 -24.68
C ASN A 203 -7.49 -15.46 -24.22
N VAL A 204 -7.90 -15.94 -23.05
CA VAL A 204 -7.45 -17.24 -22.53
C VAL A 204 -8.53 -18.30 -22.65
N SER A 205 -8.07 -19.55 -22.79
CA SER A 205 -8.95 -20.70 -22.86
C SER A 205 -9.71 -20.92 -21.55
N ALA A 206 -10.87 -21.60 -21.63
CA ALA A 206 -11.62 -21.99 -20.43
C ALA A 206 -10.80 -22.90 -19.51
N THR A 207 -9.94 -23.76 -20.09
CA THR A 207 -9.08 -24.67 -19.34
C THR A 207 -7.97 -23.91 -18.60
N CYS A 208 -7.38 -22.89 -19.23
CA CYS A 208 -6.44 -21.98 -18.57
C CYS A 208 -7.11 -21.26 -17.38
N ASN A 209 -8.30 -20.69 -17.58
CA ASN A 209 -9.02 -20.02 -16.49
C ASN A 209 -9.30 -20.99 -15.31
N GLU A 210 -9.69 -22.23 -15.60
CA GLU A 210 -9.87 -23.25 -14.57
C GLU A 210 -8.56 -23.55 -13.83
N ALA A 211 -7.46 -23.72 -14.56
CA ALA A 211 -6.14 -23.98 -14.00
C ALA A 211 -5.65 -22.82 -13.12
N MET A 212 -5.87 -21.57 -13.54
CA MET A 212 -5.49 -20.36 -12.80
C MET A 212 -6.29 -20.15 -11.50
N ASN A 213 -7.50 -20.70 -11.39
CA ASN A 213 -8.30 -20.59 -10.17
C ASN A 213 -7.82 -21.55 -9.07
N LYS A 214 -7.28 -22.72 -9.42
CA LYS A 214 -6.87 -23.76 -8.46
C LYS A 214 -5.81 -23.32 -7.44
N PRO A 215 -4.75 -22.57 -7.83
CA PRO A 215 -3.74 -22.11 -6.88
C PRO A 215 -4.31 -21.33 -5.70
N ASN A 216 -5.30 -20.45 -5.92
CA ASN A 216 -5.87 -19.65 -4.83
C ASN A 216 -6.57 -20.53 -3.79
N ASP A 217 -7.25 -21.59 -4.23
CA ASP A 217 -7.93 -22.54 -3.34
C ASP A 217 -6.92 -23.39 -2.54
N ILE A 218 -5.79 -23.76 -3.16
CA ILE A 218 -4.75 -24.60 -2.54
C ILE A 218 -3.97 -23.82 -1.49
N VAL A 219 -3.54 -22.61 -1.85
CA VAL A 219 -2.78 -21.74 -0.93
C VAL A 219 -3.68 -21.29 0.21
N GLY A 220 -4.94 -20.94 -0.12
CA GLY A 220 -6.00 -20.69 0.85
C GLY A 220 -5.70 -19.54 1.82
N GLU A 221 -6.51 -19.44 2.87
CA GLU A 221 -6.41 -18.37 3.88
C GLU A 221 -5.37 -18.66 4.99
N TYR A 222 -4.77 -19.86 4.99
CA TYR A 222 -3.83 -20.30 6.02
C TYR A 222 -2.38 -20.01 5.67
N VAL A 223 -2.12 -19.52 4.46
CA VAL A 223 -0.82 -19.04 4.00
C VAL A 223 -0.92 -17.55 3.71
N ASN A 224 0.08 -16.79 4.14
CA ASN A 224 0.15 -15.38 3.83
C ASN A 224 0.74 -15.17 2.43
N ASN A 225 -0.09 -14.76 1.47
CA ASN A 225 0.34 -14.51 0.09
C ASN A 225 1.33 -13.35 -0.07
N TYR A 226 1.47 -12.48 0.94
CA TYR A 226 2.50 -11.43 0.94
C TYR A 226 3.85 -11.94 1.45
N ASP A 227 3.86 -13.00 2.25
CA ASP A 227 5.06 -13.63 2.79
C ASP A 227 4.78 -15.07 3.21
N VAL A 228 5.09 -16.02 2.32
CA VAL A 228 4.68 -17.43 2.42
C VAL A 228 5.38 -18.21 3.53
N ILE A 229 6.44 -17.66 4.13
CA ILE A 229 7.16 -18.30 5.24
C ILE A 229 6.69 -17.81 6.62
N LEU A 230 5.86 -16.76 6.66
CA LEU A 230 5.34 -16.20 7.90
C LEU A 230 4.01 -16.83 8.28
N ASP A 231 3.77 -16.87 9.59
CA ASP A 231 2.48 -17.25 10.13
C ASP A 231 1.38 -16.26 9.72
N VAL A 232 0.14 -16.76 9.68
CA VAL A 232 -1.05 -15.91 9.58
C VAL A 232 -1.44 -15.35 10.96
N CYS A 233 -1.83 -14.08 10.96
CA CYS A 233 -2.48 -13.42 12.09
C CYS A 233 -4.00 -13.52 11.97
N TYR A 234 -4.68 -14.02 13.00
CA TYR A 234 -6.13 -14.19 12.98
C TYR A 234 -6.86 -12.91 13.48
N PRO A 235 -7.59 -12.19 12.61
CA PRO A 235 -8.21 -10.92 12.97
C PRO A 235 -9.13 -10.99 14.19
N SER A 236 -9.98 -12.02 14.27
CA SER A 236 -10.97 -12.16 15.34
C SER A 236 -10.33 -12.26 16.73
N ILE A 237 -9.22 -12.98 16.84
CA ILE A 237 -8.48 -13.16 18.09
C ILE A 237 -7.80 -11.84 18.46
N VAL A 238 -7.09 -11.23 17.51
CA VAL A 238 -6.33 -10.00 17.78
C VAL A 238 -7.22 -8.84 18.15
N GLU A 239 -8.32 -8.62 17.42
CA GLU A 239 -9.26 -7.55 17.75
C GLU A 239 -9.89 -7.74 19.13
N GLN A 240 -10.21 -8.97 19.51
CA GLN A 240 -10.74 -9.28 20.84
C GLN A 240 -9.71 -8.98 21.93
N GLU A 241 -8.48 -9.45 21.77
CA GLU A 241 -7.40 -9.24 22.74
C GLU A 241 -7.05 -7.75 22.88
N LEU A 242 -7.00 -7.00 21.78
CA LEU A 242 -6.79 -5.55 21.79
C LEU A 242 -7.92 -4.82 22.53
N ARG A 243 -9.19 -5.19 22.31
CA ARG A 243 -10.34 -4.60 23.06
C ARG A 243 -10.26 -4.92 24.55
N LEU A 244 -9.82 -6.11 24.92
CA LEU A 244 -9.60 -6.55 26.30
C LEU A 244 -8.34 -5.96 26.97
N ARG A 245 -7.63 -5.04 26.30
CA ARG A 245 -6.38 -4.42 26.77
C ARG A 245 -5.24 -5.42 26.99
N LYS A 246 -5.28 -6.54 26.26
CA LYS A 246 -4.20 -7.53 26.25
C LYS A 246 -3.24 -7.28 25.09
N ILE A 247 -2.12 -7.98 25.10
CA ILE A 247 -1.12 -7.97 24.02
C ILE A 247 -1.60 -8.96 22.94
N ALA A 248 -1.61 -8.50 21.69
CA ALA A 248 -2.10 -9.27 20.55
C ALA A 248 -1.03 -9.55 19.48
N THR A 249 0.25 -9.29 19.81
CA THR A 249 1.41 -9.54 18.95
C THR A 249 1.61 -11.03 18.70
N LYS A 250 1.93 -11.39 17.45
CA LYS A 250 2.36 -12.74 17.07
C LYS A 250 3.66 -12.64 16.29
N ILE A 251 4.74 -13.18 16.86
CA ILE A 251 6.05 -13.18 16.19
C ILE A 251 6.23 -14.49 15.41
N SER A 252 6.45 -14.37 14.10
CA SER A 252 6.87 -15.47 13.22
C SER A 252 8.15 -15.08 12.51
N VAL A 253 9.18 -15.92 12.58
CA VAL A 253 10.52 -15.66 12.02
C VAL A 253 11.08 -14.26 12.40
N GLY A 254 10.78 -13.78 13.61
CA GLY A 254 11.21 -12.47 14.10
C GLY A 254 10.40 -11.27 13.59
N VAL A 255 9.33 -11.50 12.83
CA VAL A 255 8.39 -10.49 12.32
C VAL A 255 7.08 -10.55 13.10
N ASP A 256 6.56 -9.39 13.50
CA ASP A 256 5.21 -9.31 14.07
C ASP A 256 4.16 -9.31 12.95
N VAL A 257 3.48 -10.45 12.78
CA VAL A 257 2.49 -10.65 11.72
C VAL A 257 1.15 -9.99 12.03
N CYS A 258 0.94 -9.49 13.25
CA CYS A 258 -0.31 -8.88 13.70
C CYS A 258 -0.27 -7.34 13.70
N MET A 259 0.87 -6.75 13.35
CA MET A 259 1.11 -5.31 13.44
C MET A 259 0.09 -4.45 12.66
N ILE A 260 -0.46 -4.97 11.55
CA ILE A 260 -1.51 -4.30 10.77
C ILE A 260 -2.77 -4.05 11.61
N TYR A 261 -3.19 -5.03 12.42
CA TYR A 261 -4.37 -4.91 13.27
C TYR A 261 -4.09 -4.01 14.48
N GLU A 262 -2.90 -4.11 15.07
CA GLU A 262 -2.46 -3.24 16.16
C GLU A 262 -2.43 -1.76 15.72
N ARG A 263 -1.94 -1.51 14.51
CA ARG A 263 -1.95 -0.19 13.87
C ARG A 263 -3.37 0.31 13.65
N ASN A 264 -4.22 -0.53 13.04
CA ASN A 264 -5.60 -0.15 12.77
C ASN A 264 -6.34 0.20 14.06
N PHE A 265 -6.09 -0.56 15.14
CA PHE A 265 -6.64 -0.27 16.46
C PHE A 265 -6.07 1.04 17.03
N TYR A 266 -4.76 1.28 16.90
CA TYR A 266 -4.10 2.50 17.38
C TYR A 266 -4.65 3.78 16.72
N PHE A 267 -4.90 3.77 15.41
CA PHE A 267 -5.46 4.93 14.72
C PHE A 267 -6.96 5.15 14.98
N ASN A 268 -7.66 4.14 15.47
CA ASN A 268 -9.09 4.18 15.76
C ASN A 268 -9.39 4.05 17.26
N LEU A 269 -8.44 4.44 18.12
CA LEU A 269 -8.69 4.51 19.56
C LEU A 269 -9.87 5.47 19.83
N PRO A 270 -10.84 5.04 20.66
CA PRO A 270 -11.98 5.88 21.04
C PRO A 270 -11.57 7.06 21.92
#